data_AF-A0AAU8HQU7-F1
#
_entry.id   AF-A0AAU8HQU7-F1
#
_cell.length_a   1.000
_cell.length_b   1.000
_cell.length_c   1.000
_cell.angle_alpha   90.00
_cell.angle_beta   90.00
_cell.angle_gamma   90.00
#
_symmetry.space_group_name_H-M   'P 1'
#
loop_
_entity.id
_entity.type
_entity.pdbx_description
1 polymer ?
#
loop_
_entity_poly.entity_id
_entity_poly.type
_entity_poly.pdbx_seq_one_letter_code
_entity_poly.pdbx_strand_id
1 'polypeptide(L)'
;MGISRNKSQFIEDMVQFKEKAEEVLNRSIGTSELTEARKGYEGKISAERFKSYLVTKTAIHLTCQYIHIRLASEASDLISPKFNIEAIELWGELSRNYREDYYELYRLACKDLRRAESTRNLYTGNTFDKYVEKLKIGFFITNQDNPIEKLKKYDFATLDPDTAIALFERIYPIDSRRDIKDFIEESKVTTELMNQLGLA
;
A
#
# COMPACT_ATOMS: atom_id res chain seq x y z
N MET A 1 13.87 14.15 2.46
CA MET A 1 14.61 14.06 1.17
C MET A 1 13.62 14.31 0.04
N GLY A 2 13.82 15.36 -0.75
CA GLY A 2 12.89 15.69 -1.83
C GLY A 2 12.87 14.62 -2.93
N ILE A 3 11.67 14.15 -3.29
CA ILE A 3 11.43 13.15 -4.33
C ILE A 3 11.85 13.69 -5.69
N SER A 4 11.53 14.95 -6.00
CA SER A 4 11.85 15.60 -7.27
C SER A 4 13.35 15.56 -7.64
N ARG A 5 14.25 15.49 -6.65
CA ARG A 5 15.71 15.39 -6.83
C ARG A 5 16.23 13.95 -6.78
N ASN A 6 15.41 12.98 -6.38
CA ASN A 6 15.79 11.58 -6.15
C ASN A 6 14.82 10.60 -6.84
N LYS A 7 14.23 11.03 -7.97
CA LYS A 7 13.11 10.36 -8.64
C LYS A 7 13.36 8.86 -8.86
N SER A 8 14.50 8.51 -9.45
CA SER A 8 14.83 7.11 -9.77
C SER A 8 14.94 6.23 -8.53
N GLN A 9 15.60 6.72 -7.48
CA GLN A 9 15.74 5.95 -6.23
C GLN A 9 14.40 5.83 -5.50
N PHE A 10 13.58 6.90 -5.51
CA PHE A 10 12.23 6.85 -4.96
C PHE A 10 11.37 5.79 -5.64
N ILE A 11 11.36 5.78 -6.98
CA ILE A 11 10.60 4.79 -7.76
C ILE A 11 11.08 3.38 -7.45
N GLU A 12 12.40 3.15 -7.41
CA GLU A 12 12.98 1.85 -7.09
C GLU A 12 12.62 1.39 -5.67
N ASP A 13 12.74 2.26 -4.66
CA ASP A 13 12.37 1.95 -3.27
C ASP A 13 10.87 1.62 -3.15
N MET A 14 10.00 2.28 -3.93
CA MET A 14 8.56 1.99 -3.97
C MET A 14 8.22 0.69 -4.71
N VAL A 15 8.97 0.33 -5.77
CA VAL A 15 8.85 -0.97 -6.45
C VAL A 15 9.23 -2.08 -5.47
N GLN A 16 10.36 -1.94 -4.77
CA GLN A 16 10.79 -2.89 -3.76
C GLN A 16 9.79 -3.02 -2.60
N PHE A 17 9.14 -1.92 -2.21
CA PHE A 17 8.04 -1.95 -1.23
C PHE A 17 6.90 -2.86 -1.70
N LYS A 18 6.43 -2.72 -2.95
CA LYS A 18 5.40 -3.59 -3.53
C LYS A 18 5.87 -5.04 -3.59
N GLU A 19 7.05 -5.30 -4.13
CA GLU A 19 7.59 -6.66 -4.30
C GLU A 19 7.75 -7.37 -2.96
N LYS A 20 8.18 -6.65 -1.92
CA LYS A 20 8.27 -7.20 -0.56
C LYS A 20 6.91 -7.61 -0.03
N ALA A 21 5.87 -6.81 -0.26
CA ALA A 21 4.51 -7.16 0.11
C ALA A 21 4.05 -8.43 -0.64
N GLU A 22 4.32 -8.54 -1.95
CA GLU A 22 4.00 -9.74 -2.73
C GLU A 22 4.73 -10.99 -2.21
N GLU A 23 6.02 -10.87 -1.87
CA GLU A 23 6.83 -11.96 -1.31
C GLU A 23 6.25 -12.48 0.01
N VAL A 24 5.82 -11.60 0.90
CA VAL A 24 5.23 -11.96 2.20
C VAL A 24 3.83 -12.56 2.00
N LEU A 25 2.96 -11.93 1.22
CA LEU A 25 1.60 -12.44 0.93
C LEU A 25 1.62 -13.83 0.30
N ASN A 26 2.55 -14.08 -0.63
CA ASN A 26 2.69 -15.38 -1.28
C ASN A 26 2.96 -16.51 -0.27
N ARG A 27 3.72 -16.23 0.80
CA ARG A 27 4.05 -17.20 1.85
C ARG A 27 2.97 -17.27 2.94
N SER A 28 2.31 -16.15 3.25
CA SER A 28 1.34 -16.04 4.34
C SER A 28 -0.08 -16.50 3.96
N ILE A 29 -0.47 -16.44 2.69
CA ILE A 29 -1.79 -16.89 2.23
C ILE A 29 -1.74 -18.41 2.00
N GLY A 30 -2.35 -19.13 2.95
CA GLY A 30 -2.46 -20.58 2.94
C GLY A 30 -3.56 -21.12 2.01
N THR A 31 -3.50 -22.42 1.72
CA THR A 31 -4.40 -23.09 0.77
C THR A 31 -5.86 -23.08 1.19
N SER A 32 -6.17 -23.24 2.48
CA SER A 32 -7.56 -23.24 2.97
C SER A 32 -8.24 -21.88 2.79
N GLU A 33 -7.53 -20.80 3.13
CA GLU A 33 -8.00 -19.42 2.93
C GLU A 33 -8.15 -19.08 1.45
N LEU A 34 -7.23 -19.56 0.61
CA LEU A 34 -7.31 -19.39 -0.84
C LEU A 34 -8.55 -20.10 -1.42
N THR A 35 -8.85 -21.31 -0.96
CA THR A 35 -10.03 -22.07 -1.41
C THR A 35 -11.32 -21.34 -1.06
N GLU A 36 -11.40 -20.76 0.14
CA GLU A 36 -12.57 -19.95 0.54
C GLU A 36 -12.70 -18.69 -0.32
N ALA A 37 -11.61 -17.96 -0.52
CA ALA A 37 -11.60 -16.73 -1.33
C ALA A 37 -11.94 -16.98 -2.80
N ARG A 38 -11.62 -18.18 -3.31
CA ARG A 38 -11.86 -18.59 -4.69
C ARG A 38 -13.31 -19.01 -4.96
N LYS A 39 -14.17 -19.12 -3.95
CA LYS A 39 -15.59 -19.46 -4.16
C LYS A 39 -16.24 -18.53 -5.18
N GLY A 40 -16.81 -19.08 -6.24
CA GLY A 40 -17.40 -18.35 -7.38
C GLY A 40 -16.47 -18.17 -8.59
N TYR A 41 -15.20 -18.55 -8.45
CA TYR A 41 -14.17 -18.51 -9.49
C TYR A 41 -13.70 -19.91 -9.92
N GLU A 42 -14.27 -20.97 -9.36
CA GLU A 42 -13.98 -22.34 -9.78
C GLU A 42 -14.30 -22.55 -11.27
N GLY A 43 -13.41 -23.24 -11.99
CA GLY A 43 -13.54 -23.48 -13.44
C GLY A 43 -13.25 -22.27 -14.34
N LYS A 44 -13.27 -21.03 -13.82
CA LYS A 44 -12.95 -19.81 -14.59
C LYS A 44 -11.46 -19.49 -14.61
N ILE A 45 -10.78 -19.72 -13.49
CA ILE A 45 -9.36 -19.44 -13.29
C ILE A 45 -8.72 -20.55 -12.44
N SER A 46 -7.45 -20.88 -12.70
CA SER A 46 -6.71 -21.86 -11.88
C SER A 46 -6.46 -21.32 -10.46
N ALA A 47 -6.17 -22.21 -9.51
CA ALA A 47 -5.88 -21.81 -8.13
C ALA A 47 -4.62 -20.92 -8.06
N GLU A 48 -3.61 -21.28 -8.85
CA GLU A 48 -2.32 -20.61 -8.93
C GLU A 48 -2.50 -19.19 -9.49
N ARG A 49 -3.27 -19.05 -10.57
CA ARG A 49 -3.52 -17.75 -11.19
C ARG A 49 -4.43 -16.87 -10.30
N PHE A 50 -5.42 -17.46 -9.63
CA PHE A 50 -6.22 -16.77 -8.62
C PHE A 50 -5.32 -16.22 -7.50
N LYS A 51 -4.42 -17.05 -6.95
CA LYS A 51 -3.48 -16.63 -5.90
C LYS A 51 -2.59 -15.48 -6.37
N SER A 52 -2.00 -15.61 -7.56
CA SER A 52 -1.16 -14.57 -8.16
C SER A 52 -1.90 -13.24 -8.26
N TYR A 53 -3.14 -13.24 -8.75
CA TYR A 53 -3.93 -12.01 -8.88
C TYR A 53 -4.33 -11.41 -7.53
N LEU A 54 -4.72 -12.25 -6.57
CA LEU A 54 -5.05 -11.79 -5.22
C LEU A 54 -3.85 -11.13 -4.55
N VAL A 55 -2.67 -11.76 -4.65
CA VAL A 55 -1.42 -11.24 -4.09
C VAL A 55 -1.06 -9.90 -4.74
N THR A 56 -1.03 -9.83 -6.07
CA THR A 56 -0.66 -8.61 -6.79
C THR A 56 -1.65 -7.47 -6.52
N LYS A 57 -2.96 -7.71 -6.55
CA LYS A 57 -3.94 -6.66 -6.21
C LYS A 57 -3.81 -6.18 -4.77
N THR A 58 -3.58 -7.09 -3.81
CA THR A 58 -3.39 -6.71 -2.41
C THR A 58 -2.12 -5.88 -2.21
N ALA A 59 -1.02 -6.22 -2.87
CA ALA A 59 0.22 -5.46 -2.79
C ALA A 59 0.08 -4.06 -3.42
N ILE A 60 -0.61 -3.95 -4.56
CA ILE A 60 -0.92 -2.66 -5.19
C ILE A 60 -1.83 -1.83 -4.26
N HIS A 61 -2.85 -2.44 -3.66
CA HIS A 61 -3.75 -1.79 -2.71
C HIS A 61 -2.97 -1.17 -1.54
N LEU A 62 -2.11 -1.95 -0.89
CA LEU A 62 -1.26 -1.45 0.19
C LEU A 62 -0.34 -0.31 -0.27
N THR A 63 0.29 -0.46 -1.43
CA THR A 63 1.20 0.55 -1.98
C THR A 63 0.46 1.86 -2.23
N CYS A 64 -0.74 1.80 -2.79
CA CYS A 64 -1.60 2.95 -3.00
C CYS A 64 -2.07 3.57 -1.67
N GLN A 65 -2.46 2.75 -0.68
CA GLN A 65 -2.81 3.25 0.65
C GLN A 65 -1.64 3.97 1.31
N TYR A 66 -0.42 3.43 1.20
CA TYR A 66 0.78 4.08 1.70
C TYR A 66 0.99 5.45 1.05
N ILE A 67 1.00 5.52 -0.29
CA ILE A 67 1.15 6.79 -1.03
C ILE A 67 0.08 7.81 -0.59
N HIS A 68 -1.19 7.38 -0.56
CA HIS A 68 -2.30 8.25 -0.19
C HIS A 68 -2.19 8.74 1.25
N ILE A 69 -1.78 7.88 2.20
CA ILE A 69 -1.52 8.29 3.60
C ILE A 69 -0.44 9.37 3.64
N ARG A 70 0.69 9.16 2.96
CA ARG A 70 1.81 10.11 2.96
C ARG A 70 1.39 11.46 2.37
N LEU A 71 0.70 11.45 1.22
CA LEU A 71 0.17 12.66 0.59
C LEU A 71 -0.84 13.39 1.50
N ALA A 72 -1.80 12.65 2.07
CA ALA A 72 -2.80 13.22 2.96
C ALA A 72 -2.18 13.85 4.22
N SER A 73 -1.06 13.31 4.72
CA SER A 73 -0.39 13.87 5.89
C SER A 73 0.64 14.96 5.60
N GLU A 74 1.32 14.93 4.45
CA GLU A 74 2.47 15.81 4.16
C GLU A 74 2.16 16.89 3.13
N ALA A 75 1.23 16.63 2.20
CA ALA A 75 0.88 17.59 1.14
C ALA A 75 -0.42 18.35 1.44
N SER A 76 -1.35 17.73 2.19
CA SER A 76 -2.70 18.26 2.40
C SER A 76 -3.05 18.54 3.86
N ASP A 77 -2.17 18.18 4.81
CA ASP A 77 -2.40 18.28 6.26
C ASP A 77 -3.75 17.71 6.75
N LEU A 78 -4.31 16.74 6.03
CA LEU A 78 -5.63 16.17 6.30
C LEU A 78 -5.62 15.30 7.57
N ILE A 79 -4.48 14.65 7.85
CA ILE A 79 -4.27 13.83 9.03
C ILE A 79 -2.88 14.12 9.61
N SER A 80 -2.69 13.83 10.90
CA SER A 80 -1.36 13.98 11.51
C SER A 80 -0.33 13.04 10.86
N PRO A 81 0.89 13.52 10.59
CA PRO A 81 2.00 12.71 10.08
C PRO A 81 2.27 11.46 10.92
N LYS A 82 2.64 10.37 10.23
CA LYS A 82 2.91 9.06 10.85
C LYS A 82 4.14 8.34 10.30
N PHE A 83 4.45 8.51 9.01
CA PHE A 83 5.46 7.69 8.32
C PHE A 83 6.68 8.48 7.82
N ASN A 84 6.79 9.77 8.13
CA ASN A 84 8.01 10.54 7.91
C ASN A 84 8.95 10.43 9.13
N ILE A 85 10.18 10.91 8.99
CA ILE A 85 11.22 10.82 10.04
C ILE A 85 10.72 11.39 11.37
N GLU A 86 10.26 12.65 11.36
CA GLU A 86 9.83 13.38 12.55
C GLU A 86 8.66 12.69 13.27
N ALA A 87 7.68 12.19 12.53
CA ALA A 87 6.55 11.49 13.12
C ALA A 87 6.97 10.15 13.74
N ILE A 88 7.80 9.37 13.05
CA ILE A 88 8.26 8.07 13.56
C ILE A 88 9.06 8.26 14.85
N GLU A 89 9.91 9.28 14.91
CA GLU A 89 10.64 9.66 16.13
C GLU A 89 9.67 10.06 17.26
N LEU A 90 8.73 10.97 16.98
CA LEU A 90 7.73 11.42 17.95
C LEU A 90 6.89 10.26 18.50
N TRP A 91 6.38 9.38 17.64
CA TRP A 91 5.58 8.23 18.08
C TRP A 91 6.42 7.22 18.87
N GLY A 92 7.72 7.10 18.59
CA GLY A 92 8.67 6.32 19.37
C GLY A 92 8.95 6.89 20.76
N GLU A 93 9.00 8.21 20.91
CA GLU A 93 9.13 8.87 22.21
C GLU A 93 7.85 8.75 23.05
N LEU A 94 6.69 8.95 22.43
CA LEU A 94 5.40 8.99 23.11
C LEU A 94 4.91 7.62 23.59
N SER A 95 5.41 6.54 23.01
CA SER A 95 4.92 5.19 23.32
C SER A 95 6.08 4.22 23.51
N ARG A 96 6.35 3.82 24.76
CA ARG A 96 7.23 2.67 25.06
C ARG A 96 6.74 1.35 24.42
N ASN A 97 5.49 1.31 23.95
CA ASN A 97 4.91 0.18 23.23
C ASN A 97 5.12 0.28 21.71
N TYR A 98 5.63 1.40 21.19
CA TYR A 98 6.08 1.53 19.80
C TYR A 98 7.46 0.88 19.65
N ARG A 99 7.47 -0.45 19.50
CA ARG A 99 8.66 -1.22 19.12
C ARG A 99 8.79 -1.27 17.59
N GLU A 100 8.82 -0.12 16.94
CA GLU A 100 8.79 -0.05 15.47
C GLU A 100 7.59 -0.82 14.88
N ASP A 101 6.46 -0.83 15.61
CA ASP A 101 5.23 -1.49 15.15
C ASP A 101 4.52 -0.60 14.12
N TYR A 102 5.13 -0.55 12.95
CA TYR A 102 4.64 0.22 11.80
C TYR A 102 3.22 -0.17 11.38
N TYR A 103 2.77 -1.38 11.76
CA TYR A 103 1.42 -1.82 11.50
C TYR A 103 0.40 -1.04 12.33
N GLU A 104 0.71 -0.70 13.58
CA GLU A 104 -0.21 0.11 14.40
C GLU A 104 -0.29 1.56 13.88
N LEU A 105 0.83 2.16 13.45
CA LEU A 105 0.78 3.46 12.78
C LEU A 105 -0.04 3.41 11.50
N TYR A 106 0.11 2.35 10.72
CA TYR A 106 -0.69 2.11 9.52
C TYR A 106 -2.19 2.06 9.85
N ARG A 107 -2.59 1.28 10.85
CA ARG A 107 -3.99 1.19 11.30
C ARG A 107 -4.53 2.54 11.78
N LEU A 108 -3.74 3.30 12.52
CA LEU A 108 -4.11 4.65 12.97
C LEU A 108 -4.29 5.61 11.79
N ALA A 109 -3.40 5.59 10.81
CA ALA A 109 -3.51 6.40 9.60
C ALA A 109 -4.80 6.11 8.83
N CYS A 110 -5.08 4.82 8.58
CA CYS A 110 -6.31 4.37 7.92
C CYS A 110 -7.56 4.77 8.71
N LYS A 111 -7.51 4.73 10.05
CA LYS A 111 -8.61 5.14 10.92
C LYS A 111 -8.89 6.64 10.84
N ASP A 112 -7.84 7.46 10.80
CA ASP A 112 -7.99 8.91 10.66
C ASP A 112 -8.61 9.26 9.30
N LEU A 113 -8.13 8.64 8.22
CA LEU A 113 -8.69 8.85 6.87
C LEU A 113 -10.12 8.33 6.72
N ARG A 114 -10.48 7.26 7.46
CA ARG A 114 -11.87 6.79 7.52
C ARG A 114 -12.80 7.79 8.23
N ARG A 115 -12.27 8.58 9.18
CA ARG A 115 -13.06 9.58 9.93
C ARG A 115 -13.23 10.87 9.15
N ALA A 116 -12.20 11.30 8.43
CA ALA A 116 -12.22 12.47 7.56
C ALA A 116 -13.28 12.32 6.45
N GLU A 117 -14.14 13.33 6.30
CA GLU A 117 -15.29 13.27 5.38
C GLU A 117 -14.88 13.09 3.92
N SER A 118 -13.83 13.79 3.48
CA SER A 118 -13.31 13.74 2.11
C SER A 118 -12.77 12.37 1.69
N THR A 119 -12.26 11.58 2.64
CA THR A 119 -11.60 10.29 2.35
C THR A 119 -12.34 9.07 2.90
N ARG A 120 -13.42 9.28 3.65
CA ARG A 120 -14.20 8.22 4.31
C ARG A 120 -14.56 7.06 3.38
N ASN A 121 -15.06 7.40 2.19
CA ASN A 121 -15.53 6.42 1.22
C ASN A 121 -14.40 5.56 0.64
N LEU A 122 -13.17 6.07 0.61
CA LEU A 122 -12.00 5.35 0.10
C LEU A 122 -11.53 4.26 1.07
N TYR A 123 -11.74 4.48 2.38
CA TYR A 123 -11.29 3.61 3.46
C TYR A 123 -12.43 2.77 4.08
N THR A 124 -13.56 2.61 3.36
CA THR A 124 -14.57 1.59 3.70
C THR A 124 -13.94 0.21 3.48
N GLY A 125 -13.92 -0.62 4.53
CA GLY A 125 -13.21 -1.90 4.51
C GLY A 125 -13.53 -2.77 3.29
N ASN A 126 -12.51 -3.39 2.71
CA ASN A 126 -12.60 -4.22 1.52
C ASN A 126 -11.89 -5.58 1.74
N THR A 127 -11.98 -6.48 0.76
CA THR A 127 -11.34 -7.80 0.78
C THR A 127 -9.82 -7.69 0.90
N PHE A 128 -9.17 -6.73 0.24
CA PHE A 128 -7.72 -6.56 0.31
C PHE A 128 -7.25 -6.13 1.70
N ASP A 129 -8.00 -5.31 2.44
CA ASP A 129 -7.66 -4.90 3.82
C ASP A 129 -7.49 -6.12 4.73
N LYS A 130 -8.29 -7.18 4.55
CA LYS A 130 -8.15 -8.45 5.29
C LYS A 130 -6.79 -9.11 5.02
N TYR A 131 -6.32 -9.09 3.78
CA TYR A 131 -5.04 -9.67 3.40
C TYR A 131 -3.85 -8.78 3.78
N VAL A 132 -4.04 -7.47 3.87
CA VAL A 132 -3.03 -6.56 4.45
C VAL A 132 -2.71 -6.92 5.89
N GLU A 133 -3.66 -7.45 6.67
CA GLU A 133 -3.36 -7.90 8.05
C GLU A 133 -2.30 -9.03 8.08
N LYS A 134 -2.19 -9.84 7.00
CA LYS A 134 -1.18 -10.90 6.87
C LYS A 134 0.24 -10.38 6.71
N LEU A 135 0.39 -9.09 6.41
CA LEU A 135 1.67 -8.40 6.29
C LEU A 135 2.19 -7.92 7.64
N LYS A 136 1.41 -8.02 8.73
CA LYS A 136 1.85 -7.58 10.06
C LYS A 136 3.23 -8.13 10.41
N ILE A 137 3.43 -9.44 10.25
CA ILE A 137 4.73 -10.09 10.42
C ILE A 137 5.41 -10.23 9.05
N GLY A 138 6.70 -9.87 8.97
CA GLY A 138 7.52 -10.05 7.78
C GLY A 138 7.51 -8.89 6.79
N PHE A 139 6.58 -7.94 6.95
CA PHE A 139 6.59 -6.66 6.24
C PHE A 139 6.64 -5.47 7.20
N PHE A 140 5.62 -5.32 8.06
CA PHE A 140 5.57 -4.20 9.02
C PHE A 140 6.51 -4.42 10.20
N ILE A 141 6.50 -5.64 10.76
CA ILE A 141 7.40 -6.07 11.83
C ILE A 141 8.47 -6.96 11.19
N THR A 142 9.65 -6.39 10.94
CA THR A 142 10.82 -7.11 10.42
C THR A 142 12.09 -6.58 11.07
N ASN A 143 13.00 -7.48 11.44
CA ASN A 143 14.26 -7.14 12.11
C ASN A 143 15.34 -6.61 11.15
N GLN A 144 15.12 -6.72 9.83
CA GLN A 144 16.06 -6.31 8.80
C GLN A 144 15.33 -5.71 7.61
N ASP A 145 15.91 -4.66 7.05
CA ASP A 145 15.55 -4.06 5.76
C ASP A 145 14.06 -3.67 5.63
N ASN A 146 13.52 -2.99 6.64
CA ASN A 146 12.12 -2.60 6.66
C ASN A 146 11.80 -1.61 5.50
N PRO A 147 10.81 -1.91 4.64
CA PRO A 147 10.45 -1.02 3.53
C PRO A 147 10.03 0.38 3.98
N ILE A 148 9.42 0.51 5.16
CA ILE A 148 8.98 1.80 5.71
C ILE A 148 10.18 2.64 6.16
N GLU A 149 11.21 2.01 6.73
CA GLU A 149 12.47 2.66 7.09
C GLU A 149 13.19 3.25 5.87
N LYS A 150 13.13 2.56 4.73
CA LYS A 150 13.67 3.11 3.46
C LYS A 150 12.88 4.32 3.00
N LEU A 151 11.55 4.27 3.12
CA LEU A 151 10.66 5.27 2.55
C LEU A 151 10.43 6.49 3.45
N LYS A 152 10.67 6.40 4.76
CA LYS A 152 10.42 7.52 5.71
C LYS A 152 11.22 8.77 5.40
N LYS A 153 12.38 8.59 4.76
CA LYS A 153 13.28 9.67 4.38
C LYS A 153 12.73 10.55 3.25
N TYR A 154 11.80 10.07 2.43
CA TYR A 154 11.23 10.85 1.34
C TYR A 154 10.19 11.83 1.85
N ASP A 155 10.15 13.01 1.24
CA ASP A 155 9.13 14.03 1.48
C ASP A 155 8.08 13.95 0.37
N PHE A 156 6.89 13.46 0.72
CA PHE A 156 5.81 13.24 -0.25
C PHE A 156 5.14 14.53 -0.71
N ALA A 157 5.32 15.65 0.00
CA ALA A 157 4.86 16.97 -0.47
C ALA A 157 5.59 17.39 -1.77
N THR A 158 6.74 16.78 -2.05
CA THR A 158 7.56 17.06 -3.24
C THR A 158 7.35 16.07 -4.39
N LEU A 159 6.34 15.20 -4.32
CA LEU A 159 5.99 14.27 -5.39
C LEU A 159 5.30 15.01 -6.54
N ASP A 160 6.01 15.19 -7.65
CA ASP A 160 5.47 15.82 -8.86
C ASP A 160 4.67 14.81 -9.72
N PRO A 161 3.70 15.28 -10.54
CA PRO A 161 2.84 14.42 -11.35
C PRO A 161 3.60 13.49 -12.30
N ASP A 162 4.67 13.95 -12.95
CA ASP A 162 5.45 13.13 -13.89
C ASP A 162 6.12 11.96 -13.17
N THR A 163 6.68 12.22 -11.99
CA THR A 163 7.25 11.17 -11.13
C THR A 163 6.18 10.19 -10.65
N ALA A 164 4.98 10.68 -10.31
CA ALA A 164 3.87 9.84 -9.90
C ALA A 164 3.41 8.93 -11.05
N ILE A 165 3.22 9.46 -12.26
CA ILE A 165 2.87 8.66 -13.45
C ILE A 165 3.93 7.59 -13.71
N ALA A 166 5.22 7.96 -13.70
CA ALA A 166 6.32 7.02 -13.90
C ALA A 166 6.35 5.91 -12.82
N LEU A 167 6.04 6.25 -11.57
CA LEU A 167 5.90 5.28 -10.50
C LEU A 167 4.74 4.30 -10.79
N PHE A 168 3.56 4.81 -11.14
CA PHE A 168 2.37 3.99 -11.38
C PHE A 168 2.53 3.05 -12.57
N GLU A 169 3.20 3.47 -13.64
CA GLU A 169 3.54 2.58 -14.75
C GLU A 169 4.52 1.46 -14.35
N ARG A 170 5.29 1.63 -13.28
CA ARG A 170 6.20 0.59 -12.75
C ARG A 170 5.50 -0.35 -11.78
N ILE A 171 4.68 0.17 -10.86
CA ILE A 171 4.02 -0.66 -9.84
C ILE A 171 2.70 -1.28 -10.32
N TYR A 172 2.05 -0.69 -11.34
CA TYR A 172 0.80 -1.17 -11.91
C TYR A 172 0.72 -0.93 -13.45
N PRO A 173 1.58 -1.60 -14.24
CA PRO A 173 1.66 -1.40 -15.69
C PRO A 173 0.34 -1.76 -16.41
N ILE A 174 0.13 -1.18 -17.60
CA ILE A 174 -1.12 -1.33 -18.37
C ILE A 174 -1.50 -2.77 -18.69
N ASP A 175 -0.52 -3.63 -18.97
CA ASP A 175 -0.77 -5.03 -19.29
C ASP A 175 -1.30 -5.78 -18.07
N SER A 176 -0.69 -5.56 -16.90
CA SER A 176 -1.18 -6.11 -15.64
C SER A 176 -2.56 -5.57 -15.28
N ARG A 177 -2.83 -4.28 -15.53
CA ARG A 177 -4.16 -3.67 -15.34
C ARG A 177 -5.24 -4.41 -16.13
N ARG A 178 -5.00 -4.67 -17.42
CA ARG A 178 -5.93 -5.39 -18.29
C ARG A 178 -6.19 -6.80 -17.80
N ASP A 179 -5.15 -7.51 -17.40
CA ASP A 179 -5.24 -8.91 -16.98
C ASP A 179 -6.03 -9.11 -15.68
N ILE A 180 -6.02 -8.13 -14.77
CA ILE A 180 -6.63 -8.26 -13.45
C ILE A 180 -7.84 -7.34 -13.22
N LYS A 181 -8.23 -6.52 -14.20
CA LYS A 181 -9.29 -5.50 -14.05
C LYS A 181 -10.55 -6.07 -13.40
N ASP A 182 -11.10 -7.13 -13.99
CA ASP A 182 -12.39 -7.72 -13.59
C ASP A 182 -12.28 -8.74 -12.44
N PHE A 183 -11.12 -8.86 -11.80
CA PHE A 183 -10.88 -9.86 -10.76
C PHE A 183 -11.26 -9.37 -9.35
N ILE A 184 -12.17 -10.07 -8.65
CA ILE A 184 -12.64 -9.81 -7.27
C ILE A 184 -13.39 -8.48 -7.12
N GLU A 185 -12.67 -7.42 -6.79
CA GLU A 185 -13.21 -6.10 -6.45
C GLU A 185 -12.18 -5.03 -6.81
N GLU A 186 -12.62 -3.79 -6.92
CA GLU A 186 -11.74 -2.64 -7.09
C GLU A 186 -11.32 -2.04 -5.75
N SER A 187 -10.03 -1.73 -5.63
CA SER A 187 -9.51 -0.93 -4.53
C SER A 187 -9.85 0.54 -4.77
N LYS A 188 -10.76 1.10 -3.97
CA LYS A 188 -11.18 2.51 -4.12
C LYS A 188 -10.03 3.50 -4.01
N VAL A 189 -9.06 3.27 -3.13
CA VAL A 189 -7.86 4.11 -3.00
C VAL A 189 -7.01 4.03 -4.28
N THR A 190 -6.85 2.84 -4.84
CA THR A 190 -6.12 2.66 -6.10
C THR A 190 -6.85 3.37 -7.25
N THR A 191 -8.16 3.16 -7.38
CA THR A 191 -8.98 3.83 -8.40
C THR A 191 -8.90 5.34 -8.26
N GLU A 192 -8.97 5.89 -7.05
CA GLU A 192 -8.85 7.33 -6.81
C GLU A 192 -7.50 7.89 -7.29
N LEU A 193 -6.38 7.29 -6.87
CA LEU A 193 -5.06 7.74 -7.29
C LEU A 193 -4.87 7.62 -8.81
N MET A 194 -5.37 6.54 -9.42
CA MET A 194 -5.32 6.35 -10.87
C MET A 194 -6.14 7.40 -11.62
N ASN A 195 -7.34 7.75 -11.12
CA ASN A 195 -8.19 8.80 -11.69
C ASN A 195 -7.50 10.16 -11.64
N GLN A 196 -6.90 10.51 -10.49
CA GLN A 196 -6.19 11.79 -10.32
C GLN A 196 -5.00 11.92 -11.28
N LEU A 197 -4.38 10.81 -11.66
CA LEU A 197 -3.26 10.77 -12.62
C LEU A 197 -3.71 10.59 -14.08
N GLY A 198 -5.00 10.44 -14.36
CA GLY A 198 -5.51 10.18 -15.71
C GLY A 198 -5.13 8.80 -16.26
N LEU A 199 -4.93 7.80 -15.39
CA LEU A 199 -4.45 6.46 -15.73
C LEU A 199 -5.52 5.35 -15.61
N ALA A 200 -6.74 5.70 -15.17
CA ALA A 200 -7.83 4.76 -14.91
C ALA A 200 -8.50 4.19 -16.18
#